data_AF-A0A3S0DUU4-F1
#
_entry.id   AF-A0A3S0DUU4-F1
#
_cell.length_a   1.000
_cell.length_b   1.000
_cell.length_c   1.000
_cell.angle_alpha   90.00
_cell.angle_beta   90.00
_cell.angle_gamma   90.00
#
_symmetry.space_group_name_H-M   'P 1'
#
loop_
_entity.id
_entity.type
_entity.pdbx_description
1 polymer ?
#
loop_
_entity_poly.entity_id
_entity_poly.type
_entity_poly.pdbx_seq_one_letter_code
_entity_poly.pdbx_strand_id
1 'polypeptide(L)' 'MAGPSERMLALLSLLQARRDWPGYVLAQRLDVTTRTVRRDVDRL' A
#
# COMPACT_ATOMS: atom_id res chain seq x y z
N MET A 1 -4.30 8.89 -12.04
CA MET A 1 -3.39 8.46 -10.96
C MET A 1 -4.09 8.73 -9.64
N ALA A 2 -4.32 7.69 -8.84
CA ALA A 2 -4.96 7.84 -7.53
C ALA A 2 -4.11 8.76 -6.64
N GLY A 3 -4.76 9.71 -5.97
CA GLY A 3 -4.10 10.66 -5.08
C GLY A 3 -3.45 9.98 -3.86
N PRO A 4 -2.61 10.69 -3.09
CA PRO A 4 -1.99 10.13 -1.88
C PRO A 4 -3.01 9.53 -0.90
N SER A 5 -4.16 10.18 -0.73
CA SER A 5 -5.21 9.78 0.21
C SER A 5 -5.96 8.51 -0.23
N GLU A 6 -6.27 8.37 -1.53
CA GLU A 6 -6.88 7.14 -2.06
C GLU A 6 -5.97 5.93 -1.88
N ARG A 7 -4.66 6.10 -2.11
CA ARG A 7 -3.69 5.01 -1.94
C ARG A 7 -3.55 4.59 -0.48
N MET A 8 -3.62 5.53 0.45
CA MET A 8 -3.60 5.27 1.89
C MET A 8 -4.80 4.40 2.30
N LEU A 9 -6.00 4.74 1.83
CA LEU A 9 -7.23 3.98 2.10
C LEU A 9 -7.19 2.58 1.46
N ALA A 10 -6.66 2.47 0.24
CA ALA A 10 -6.47 1.18 -0.41
C ALA A 10 -5.46 0.29 0.34
N LEU A 11 -4.34 0.87 0.80
CA LEU A 11 -3.34 0.17 1.62
C LEU A 11 -3.94 -0.30 2.95
N LEU A 12 -4.69 0.55 3.65
CA LEU A 12 -5.39 0.20 4.89
C LEU A 12 -6.38 -0.94 4.68
N SER A 13 -7.16 -0.89 3.60
CA SER A 13 -8.13 -1.95 3.27
C SER A 13 -7.44 -3.30 3.04
N LEU A 14 -6.27 -3.31 2.38
CA LEU A 14 -5.48 -4.53 2.16
C LEU A 14 -4.90 -5.10 3.46
N LEU A 15 -4.43 -4.23 4.37
CA LEU A 15 -3.87 -4.62 5.67
C LEU A 15 -4.96 -5.12 6.64
N GLN A 16 -6.18 -4.58 6.53
CA GLN A 16 -7.34 -5.08 7.28
C GLN A 16 -7.79 -6.46 6.81
N ALA A 17 -7.70 -6.75 5.50
CA ALA A 17 -8.04 -8.07 4.95
C ALA A 17 -7.02 -9.15 5.35
N ARG A 18 -5.73 -8.78 5.44
CA ARG A 18 -4.67 -9.67 5.90
C ARG A 18 -3.52 -8.83 6.48
N ARG A 19 -3.13 -9.17 7.71
CA ARG A 19 -2.08 -8.45 8.47
C ARG A 19 -0.72 -8.48 7.78
N ASP A 20 -0.35 -9.63 7.20
CA ASP A 20 0.99 -9.84 6.63
C ASP A 20 0.94 -9.94 5.12
N TRP A 21 1.59 -8.98 4.46
CA TRP A 21 1.81 -8.96 3.02
C TRP A 21 3.29 -8.80 2.69
N PRO A 22 3.80 -9.55 1.71
CA PRO A 22 5.08 -9.22 1.11
C PRO A 22 4.98 -7.87 0.39
N GLY A 23 5.95 -6.98 0.60
CA GLY A 23 5.92 -5.62 0.05
C GLY A 23 5.81 -5.55 -1.48
N TYR A 24 6.33 -6.55 -2.21
CA TYR A 24 6.21 -6.62 -3.67
C TYR A 24 4.79 -6.93 -4.14
N VAL A 25 3.99 -7.67 -3.35
CA VAL A 25 2.60 -7.98 -3.68
C VAL A 25 1.72 -6.75 -3.50
N LEU A 26 1.94 -5.98 -2.42
CA LEU A 26 1.28 -4.69 -2.23
C LEU A 26 1.61 -3.72 -3.37
N ALA A 27 2.88 -3.68 -3.79
CA ALA A 27 3.34 -2.85 -4.90
C ALA A 27 2.62 -3.19 -6.21
N GLN A 28 2.50 -4.47 -6.56
CA GLN A 28 1.75 -4.90 -7.74
C GLN A 28 0.26 -4.58 -7.66
N ARG A 29 -0.37 -4.80 -6.50
CA ARG A 29 -1.82 -4.55 -6.31
C ARG A 29 -2.18 -3.07 -6.36
N LEU A 30 -1.30 -2.20 -5.86
CA LEU A 30 -1.50 -0.77 -5.81
C LEU A 30 -0.92 -0.05 -7.04
N ASP A 31 -0.34 -0.79 -7.99
CA ASP A 31 0.36 -0.27 -9.19
C ASP A 31 1.41 0.80 -8.84
N VAL A 32 2.24 0.51 -7.84
CA VAL A 32 3.32 1.39 -7.36
C VAL A 32 4.60 0.61 -7.11
N THR A 33 5.69 1.32 -6.80
CA THR A 33 6.95 0.69 -6.42
C THR A 33 6.93 0.22 -4.97
N THR A 34 7.77 -0.77 -4.65
CA THR A 34 8.02 -1.21 -3.26
C THR A 34 8.52 -0.08 -2.36
N ARG A 35 9.29 0.88 -2.91
CA ARG A 35 9.72 2.09 -2.19
C ARG A 35 8.53 2.98 -1.82
N THR A 36 7.55 3.12 -2.71
CA THR A 36 6.32 3.88 -2.44
C THR A 36 5.50 3.20 -1.35
N VAL A 37 5.33 1.88 -1.43
CA VAL A 37 4.65 1.10 -0.37
C VAL A 37 5.32 1.31 0.98
N ARG A 38 6.66 1.19 1.07
CA ARG A 38 7.40 1.46 2.31
C ARG A 38 7.11 2.86 2.85
N ARG A 39 7.17 3.88 2.01
CA ARG A 39 6.91 5.27 2.42
C ARG A 39 5.49 5.46 2.95
N ASP A 40 4.50 4.81 2.32
CA ASP A 40 3.10 4.93 2.73
C ASP A 40 2.82 4.13 4.01
N VAL A 41 3.51 3.01 4.22
CA VAL A 41 3.51 2.27 5.50
C VAL A 41 4.20 3.08 6.60
N ASP A 42 5.34 3.72 6.33
CA ASP A 42 6.05 4.57 7.31
C ASP A 42 5.23 5.82 7.73
N ARG A 43 4.21 6.17 6.95
CA ARG A 43 3.30 7.31 7.22
C ARG A 43 2.00 6.91 7.91
N LEU A 44 1.71 5.61 8.00
CA LEU A 44 0.57 5.06 8.73
C LEU A 44 0.91 4.90 10.21
#